data_AF-A0A8J3PPM1-F1
#
_entry.id   AF-A0A8J3PPM1-F1
#
_cell.length_a   1.000
_cell.length_b   1.000
_cell.length_c   1.000
_cell.angle_alpha   90.00
_cell.angle_beta   90.00
_cell.angle_gamma   90.00
#
_symmetry.space_group_name_H-M   'P 1'
#
loop_
_entity.id
_entity.type
_entity.pdbx_description
1 polymer ?
#
loop_
_entity_poly.entity_id
_entity_poly.type
_entity_poly.pdbx_seq_one_letter_code
_entity_poly.pdbx_strand_id
1 'polypeptide(L)'
;MRPTVAIAELEKLRTESEDLLAIRAEALFTSWKARVEAVLTRSLGPTHTIIERFRDISYHLGVYFGGQDPDPDRESYIAGVQQAVGFIDAAIYELKLLVADDSEPVDVRAYDPDLWEHVKGLVEDEQWGQIASQTAIFVEDRVRAWAGHPKSKDDGELVGKGLYARVFADDSEYRLGRTRGEWEGWRGLAMGFAQALSNVDRHRIQRRDDARRYAIGVLGLGSLLLTQLRYEHDDHLHKDE
;
A
#
# COMPACT_ATOMS: atom_id res chain seq x y z
N MET A 1 -6.81 9.48 -6.71
CA MET A 1 -6.01 10.55 -6.05
C MET A 1 -5.54 9.98 -4.71
N ARG A 2 -4.31 10.25 -4.24
CA ARG A 2 -3.83 9.68 -2.96
C ARG A 2 -4.69 10.18 -1.78
N PRO A 3 -5.06 9.33 -0.81
CA PRO A 3 -5.90 9.75 0.32
C PRO A 3 -5.32 10.93 1.10
N THR A 4 -4.02 10.94 1.39
CA THR A 4 -3.34 12.05 2.09
C THR A 4 -3.39 13.37 1.33
N VAL A 5 -3.22 13.33 0.00
CA VAL A 5 -3.34 14.52 -0.86
C VAL A 5 -4.80 14.98 -0.92
N ALA A 6 -5.74 14.05 -1.03
CA ALA A 6 -7.17 14.36 -1.03
C ALA A 6 -7.62 14.98 0.31
N ILE A 7 -7.16 14.45 1.44
CA ILE A 7 -7.41 15.03 2.77
C ILE A 7 -6.89 16.47 2.82
N ALA A 8 -5.64 16.72 2.42
CA ALA A 8 -5.07 18.07 2.47
C ALA A 8 -5.81 19.07 1.57
N GLU A 9 -6.23 18.66 0.37
CA GLU A 9 -7.01 19.52 -0.53
C GLU A 9 -8.45 19.75 0.00
N LEU A 10 -9.08 18.73 0.56
CA LEU A 10 -10.40 18.85 1.19
C LEU A 10 -10.36 19.74 2.44
N GLU A 11 -9.31 19.65 3.27
CA GLU A 11 -9.12 20.52 4.43
C GLU A 11 -8.95 21.99 4.01
N LYS A 12 -8.23 22.28 2.91
CA LYS A 12 -8.17 23.64 2.35
C LYS A 12 -9.55 24.13 1.88
N LEU A 13 -10.26 23.31 1.09
CA LEU A 13 -11.58 23.66 0.57
C LEU A 13 -12.62 23.82 1.68
N ARG A 14 -12.48 23.08 2.78
CA ARG A 14 -13.27 23.26 3.99
C ARG A 14 -13.04 24.65 4.59
N THR A 15 -11.80 25.07 4.76
CA THR A 15 -11.46 26.41 5.28
C THR A 15 -11.95 27.52 4.35
N GLU A 16 -11.80 27.36 3.03
CA GLU A 16 -12.31 28.33 2.03
C GLU A 16 -13.84 28.52 2.11
N SER A 17 -14.59 27.57 2.69
CA SER A 17 -16.03 27.74 2.88
C SER A 17 -16.39 28.85 3.87
N GLU A 18 -15.50 29.21 4.79
CA GLU A 18 -15.71 30.32 5.73
C GLU A 18 -15.80 31.66 4.98
N ASP A 19 -14.96 31.85 3.97
CA ASP A 19 -15.00 33.02 3.10
C ASP A 19 -16.28 33.06 2.25
N LEU A 20 -16.79 31.90 1.82
CA LEU A 20 -18.05 31.80 1.07
C LEU A 20 -19.28 32.12 1.92
N LEU A 21 -19.24 31.81 3.22
CA LEU A 21 -20.28 32.16 4.18
C LEU A 21 -20.25 33.66 4.51
N ALA A 22 -19.07 34.28 4.49
CA ALA A 22 -18.90 35.71 4.71
C ALA A 22 -19.24 36.56 3.47
N ILE A 23 -18.83 36.12 2.27
CA ILE A 23 -18.93 36.84 1.02
C ILE A 23 -19.71 35.97 0.02
N ARG A 24 -20.99 36.31 -0.20
CA ARG A 24 -21.85 35.65 -1.20
C ARG A 24 -21.43 36.07 -2.61
N ALA A 25 -20.35 35.46 -3.12
CA ALA A 25 -19.84 35.66 -4.46
C ALA A 25 -20.08 34.41 -5.32
N GLU A 26 -21.01 34.50 -6.27
CA GLU A 26 -21.47 33.39 -7.11
C GLU A 26 -20.32 32.70 -7.89
N ALA A 27 -19.35 33.48 -8.38
CA ALA A 27 -18.18 32.95 -9.08
C ALA A 27 -17.26 32.14 -8.16
N LEU A 28 -17.04 32.61 -6.92
CA LEU A 28 -16.24 31.89 -5.93
C LEU A 28 -16.94 30.60 -5.51
N PHE A 29 -18.25 30.66 -5.26
CA PHE A 29 -19.07 29.50 -4.93
C PHE A 29 -19.02 28.43 -6.03
N THR A 30 -19.24 28.82 -7.29
CA THR A 30 -19.23 27.89 -8.43
C THR A 30 -17.87 27.20 -8.58
N SER A 31 -16.78 27.97 -8.48
CA SER A 31 -15.41 27.45 -8.52
C SER A 31 -15.13 26.49 -7.38
N TRP A 32 -15.51 26.85 -6.15
CA TRP A 32 -15.35 26.01 -4.97
C TRP A 32 -16.12 24.70 -5.09
N LYS A 33 -17.41 24.75 -5.45
CA LYS A 33 -18.25 23.56 -5.61
C LYS A 33 -17.66 22.58 -6.62
N ALA A 34 -17.19 23.08 -7.76
CA ALA A 34 -16.56 22.26 -8.79
C ALA A 34 -15.24 21.63 -8.31
N ARG A 35 -14.42 22.37 -7.55
CA ARG A 35 -13.17 21.84 -6.97
C ARG A 35 -13.44 20.75 -5.94
N VAL A 36 -14.43 20.94 -5.07
CA VAL A 36 -14.85 19.91 -4.10
C VAL A 36 -15.30 18.64 -4.83
N GLU A 37 -16.20 18.77 -5.81
CA GLU A 37 -16.68 17.62 -6.58
C GLU A 37 -15.54 16.89 -7.31
N ALA A 38 -14.59 17.63 -7.89
CA ALA A 38 -13.44 17.06 -8.56
C ALA A 38 -12.53 16.26 -7.61
N VAL A 39 -12.29 16.78 -6.40
CA VAL A 39 -11.49 16.08 -5.38
C VAL A 39 -12.23 14.82 -4.93
N LEU A 40 -13.51 14.93 -4.55
CA LEU A 40 -14.33 13.79 -4.11
C LEU A 40 -14.40 12.70 -5.19
N THR A 41 -14.68 13.06 -6.43
CA THR A 41 -14.76 12.11 -7.56
C THR A 41 -13.44 11.37 -7.78
N ARG A 42 -12.31 12.08 -7.66
CA ARG A 42 -10.98 11.50 -7.86
C ARG A 42 -10.46 10.70 -6.66
N SER A 43 -10.98 10.93 -5.45
CA SER A 43 -10.55 10.26 -4.23
C SER A 43 -11.43 9.08 -3.85
N LEU A 44 -12.75 9.19 -3.96
CA LEU A 44 -13.73 8.17 -3.55
C LEU A 44 -14.35 7.40 -4.74
N GLY A 45 -14.22 7.92 -5.96
CA GLY A 45 -14.80 7.34 -7.17
C GLY A 45 -16.21 7.88 -7.48
N PRO A 46 -16.62 7.96 -8.76
CA PRO A 46 -17.75 8.76 -9.21
C PRO A 46 -19.14 8.34 -8.71
N THR A 47 -19.26 7.10 -8.20
CA THR A 47 -20.51 6.48 -7.72
C THR A 47 -20.56 6.39 -6.19
N HIS A 48 -19.67 7.09 -5.48
CA HIS A 48 -19.67 7.06 -4.03
C HIS A 48 -20.87 7.81 -3.45
N THR A 49 -21.55 7.25 -2.45
CA THR A 49 -22.76 7.83 -1.83
C THR A 49 -22.55 9.26 -1.35
N ILE A 50 -21.35 9.61 -0.87
CA ILE A 50 -21.02 10.98 -0.45
C ILE A 50 -21.09 11.96 -1.63
N ILE A 51 -20.66 11.57 -2.83
CA ILE A 51 -20.69 12.42 -4.03
C ILE A 51 -22.12 12.59 -4.51
N GLU A 52 -22.91 11.52 -4.54
CA GLU A 52 -24.32 11.59 -4.92
C GLU A 52 -25.06 12.58 -4.02
N ARG A 53 -24.91 12.44 -2.70
CA ARG A 53 -25.54 13.35 -1.73
C ARG A 53 -25.00 14.77 -1.78
N PHE A 54 -23.72 14.96 -2.10
CA PHE A 54 -23.13 16.28 -2.29
C PHE A 54 -23.73 17.01 -3.50
N ARG A 55 -23.94 16.28 -4.61
CA ARG A 55 -24.56 16.84 -5.83
C ARG A 55 -26.00 17.26 -5.62
N ASP A 56 -26.72 16.56 -4.74
CA ASP A 56 -28.14 16.79 -4.44
C ASP A 56 -28.39 17.94 -3.45
N ILE A 57 -27.35 18.60 -2.94
CA ILE A 57 -27.54 19.75 -2.03
C ILE A 57 -28.26 20.88 -2.77
N SER A 58 -29.33 21.38 -2.15
CA SER A 58 -29.98 22.63 -2.56
C SER A 58 -29.30 23.83 -1.88
N TYR A 59 -28.98 24.85 -2.68
CA TYR A 59 -28.37 26.11 -2.23
C TYR A 59 -29.31 27.31 -2.43
N HIS A 60 -30.54 27.06 -2.88
CA HIS A 60 -31.55 28.07 -3.22
C HIS A 60 -32.92 27.64 -2.69
N LEU A 61 -33.80 28.61 -2.44
CA LEU A 61 -35.17 28.33 -2.05
C LEU A 61 -35.99 27.93 -3.28
N GLY A 62 -36.66 26.77 -3.25
CA GLY A 62 -37.35 26.23 -4.43
C GLY A 62 -38.64 26.98 -4.81
N VAL A 63 -39.50 27.33 -3.84
CA VAL A 63 -40.75 28.07 -4.06
C VAL A 63 -40.95 29.05 -2.90
N TYR A 64 -40.94 30.35 -3.18
CA TYR A 64 -41.18 31.41 -2.18
C TYR A 64 -42.60 31.96 -2.30
N PHE A 65 -43.43 31.71 -1.30
CA PHE A 65 -44.74 32.36 -1.15
C PHE A 65 -44.60 33.56 -0.22
N GLY A 66 -44.06 34.67 -0.76
CA GLY A 66 -44.04 36.04 -0.20
C GLY A 66 -44.06 36.24 1.33
N GLY A 67 -42.96 36.76 1.87
CA GLY A 67 -42.81 37.27 3.24
C GLY A 67 -41.95 38.55 3.30
N GLN A 68 -41.81 39.14 4.50
CA GLN A 68 -41.06 40.40 4.76
C GLN A 68 -39.53 40.26 4.75
N ASP A 69 -38.98 39.11 4.35
CA ASP A 69 -37.54 38.86 4.38
C ASP A 69 -36.82 39.48 3.17
N PRO A 70 -35.80 40.34 3.37
CA PRO A 70 -35.06 40.98 2.28
C PRO A 70 -34.14 40.03 1.48
N ASP A 71 -33.78 38.84 1.97
CA ASP A 71 -32.97 37.86 1.20
C ASP A 71 -33.33 36.40 1.57
N PRO A 72 -34.48 35.89 1.11
CA PRO A 72 -34.98 34.55 1.47
C PRO A 72 -34.07 33.40 1.01
N ASP A 73 -33.15 33.65 0.08
CA ASP A 73 -32.17 32.66 -0.39
C ASP A 73 -30.93 32.57 0.50
N ARG A 74 -30.69 33.56 1.38
CA ARG A 74 -29.48 33.62 2.21
C ARG A 74 -29.39 32.44 3.17
N GLU A 75 -30.48 32.11 3.84
CA GLU A 75 -30.51 30.99 4.80
C GLU A 75 -30.33 29.65 4.07
N SER A 76 -30.98 29.48 2.92
CA SER A 76 -30.82 28.27 2.10
C SER A 76 -29.40 28.11 1.57
N TYR A 77 -28.76 29.20 1.16
CA TYR A 77 -27.37 29.19 0.73
C TYR A 77 -26.43 28.80 1.89
N ILE A 78 -26.60 29.41 3.07
CA ILE A 78 -25.80 29.09 4.25
C ILE A 78 -25.98 27.62 4.63
N ALA A 79 -27.22 27.14 4.69
CA ALA A 79 -27.54 25.75 5.01
C ALA A 79 -26.92 24.78 3.98
N GLY A 80 -27.00 25.10 2.70
CA GLY A 80 -26.39 24.29 1.63
C GLY A 80 -24.86 24.21 1.75
N VAL A 81 -24.19 25.34 2.00
CA VAL A 81 -22.72 25.37 2.19
C VAL A 81 -22.32 24.58 3.45
N GLN A 82 -23.07 24.72 4.55
CA GLN A 82 -22.82 23.94 5.77
C GLN A 82 -23.03 22.44 5.54
N GLN A 83 -24.04 22.05 4.78
CA GLN A 83 -24.27 20.65 4.42
C GLN A 83 -23.13 20.09 3.55
N ALA A 84 -22.64 20.88 2.60
CA ALA A 84 -21.48 20.53 1.79
C ALA A 84 -20.22 20.35 2.65
N VAL A 85 -19.97 21.22 3.63
CA VAL A 85 -18.88 21.06 4.60
C VAL A 85 -19.04 19.75 5.39
N GLY A 86 -20.25 19.39 5.79
CA GLY A 86 -20.51 18.10 6.43
C GLY A 86 -20.11 16.89 5.57
N PHE A 87 -20.33 16.95 4.25
CA PHE A 87 -19.87 15.89 3.35
C PHE A 87 -18.36 15.93 3.09
N ILE A 88 -17.74 17.10 3.08
CA ILE A 88 -16.27 17.23 3.06
C ILE A 88 -15.67 16.56 4.30
N ASP A 89 -16.22 16.83 5.49
CA ASP A 89 -15.77 16.22 6.75
C ASP A 89 -15.94 14.70 6.76
N ALA A 90 -17.08 14.20 6.25
CA ALA A 90 -17.32 12.76 6.09
C ALA A 90 -16.29 12.11 5.13
N ALA A 91 -15.99 12.76 4.00
CA ALA A 91 -15.00 12.28 3.05
C ALA A 91 -13.59 12.27 3.66
N ILE A 92 -13.21 13.31 4.40
CA ILE A 92 -11.93 13.37 5.12
C ILE A 92 -11.83 12.21 6.12
N TYR A 93 -12.90 11.94 6.86
CA TYR A 93 -12.93 10.83 7.81
C TYR A 93 -12.73 9.47 7.15
N GLU A 94 -13.47 9.18 6.07
CA GLU A 94 -13.34 7.92 5.33
C GLU A 94 -11.94 7.75 4.73
N LEU A 95 -11.38 8.81 4.16
CA LEU A 95 -10.01 8.80 3.66
C LEU A 95 -8.99 8.58 4.79
N LYS A 96 -9.23 9.09 6.00
CA LYS A 96 -8.40 8.83 7.18
C LYS A 96 -8.50 7.37 7.63
N LEU A 97 -9.67 6.73 7.52
CA LEU A 97 -9.81 5.29 7.77
C LEU A 97 -8.98 4.47 6.80
N LEU A 98 -8.98 4.81 5.50
CA LEU A 98 -8.15 4.13 4.51
C LEU A 98 -6.65 4.25 4.81
N VAL A 99 -6.21 5.43 5.29
CA VAL A 99 -4.82 5.63 5.72
C VAL A 99 -4.51 4.82 6.99
N ALA A 100 -5.46 4.74 7.92
CA ALA A 100 -5.30 3.99 9.16
C ALA A 100 -5.25 2.47 8.94
N ASP A 101 -6.04 1.94 8.00
CA ASP A 101 -6.01 0.53 7.60
C ASP A 101 -4.65 0.16 7.00
N ASP A 102 -4.09 1.05 6.16
CA ASP A 102 -2.70 0.94 5.68
C ASP A 102 -1.64 1.15 6.79
N SER A 103 -2.02 1.33 8.06
CA SER A 103 -1.13 1.48 9.22
C SER A 103 -1.29 0.39 10.30
N GLU A 104 -2.10 -0.65 10.07
CA GLU A 104 -2.22 -1.76 11.03
C GLU A 104 -0.84 -2.34 11.39
N PRO A 105 -0.56 -2.60 12.68
CA PRO A 105 0.74 -3.12 13.10
C PRO A 105 1.06 -4.43 12.38
N VAL A 106 2.30 -4.54 11.90
CA VAL A 106 2.79 -5.72 11.20
C VAL A 106 2.77 -6.91 12.17
N ASP A 107 2.02 -7.96 11.85
CA ASP A 107 1.96 -9.17 12.71
C ASP A 107 3.28 -9.94 12.60
N VAL A 108 4.13 -9.75 13.62
CA VAL A 108 5.45 -10.39 13.73
C VAL A 108 5.37 -11.91 13.57
N ARG A 109 4.28 -12.54 14.03
CA ARG A 109 4.13 -14.01 14.00
C ARG A 109 3.88 -14.56 12.59
N ALA A 110 3.62 -13.69 11.62
CA ALA A 110 3.41 -14.07 10.23
C ALA A 110 4.72 -14.28 9.44
N TYR A 111 5.88 -13.98 10.03
CA TYR A 111 7.17 -13.98 9.32
C TYR A 111 8.17 -15.01 9.89
N ASP A 112 9.15 -15.38 9.06
CA ASP A 112 10.28 -16.19 9.53
C ASP A 112 11.04 -15.39 10.62
N PRO A 113 11.35 -16.01 11.77
CA PRO A 113 11.87 -15.29 12.93
C PRO A 113 13.26 -14.68 12.69
N ASP A 114 14.14 -15.35 11.95
CA ASP A 114 15.48 -14.84 11.67
C ASP A 114 15.40 -13.69 10.65
N LEU A 115 14.54 -13.84 9.64
CA LEU A 115 14.28 -12.79 8.67
C LEU A 115 13.63 -11.56 9.33
N TRP A 116 12.70 -11.76 10.27
CA TRP A 116 12.10 -10.68 11.03
C TRP A 116 13.15 -9.93 11.85
N GLU A 117 13.99 -10.65 12.58
CA GLU A 117 15.07 -10.04 13.38
C GLU A 117 16.02 -9.20 12.51
N HIS A 118 16.28 -9.64 11.27
CA HIS A 118 17.11 -8.91 10.30
C HIS A 118 16.48 -7.58 9.85
N VAL A 119 15.14 -7.51 9.70
CA VAL A 119 14.46 -6.34 9.13
C VAL A 119 13.69 -5.49 10.14
N LYS A 120 13.51 -5.93 11.39
CA LYS A 120 12.63 -5.27 12.38
C LYS A 120 12.97 -3.79 12.58
N GLY A 121 14.26 -3.44 12.64
CA GLY A 121 14.68 -2.05 12.81
C GLY A 121 14.28 -1.18 11.61
N LEU A 122 14.27 -1.73 10.40
CA LEU A 122 13.81 -1.04 9.20
C LEU A 122 12.28 -0.87 9.18
N VAL A 123 11.55 -1.82 9.75
CA VAL A 123 10.08 -1.73 9.92
C VAL A 123 9.75 -0.64 10.94
N GLU A 124 10.45 -0.62 12.07
CA GLU A 124 10.30 0.39 13.14
C GLU A 124 10.65 1.80 12.64
N ASP A 125 11.69 1.93 11.83
CA ASP A 125 12.12 3.19 11.22
C ASP A 125 11.33 3.56 9.95
N GLU A 126 10.29 2.79 9.58
CA GLU A 126 9.48 2.97 8.37
C GLU A 126 10.31 3.06 7.06
N GLN A 127 11.46 2.39 7.02
CA GLN A 127 12.36 2.35 5.86
C GLN A 127 11.88 1.32 4.81
N TRP A 128 10.61 1.42 4.41
CA TRP A 128 9.91 0.45 3.55
C TRP A 128 10.64 0.16 2.24
N GLY A 129 11.29 1.17 1.65
CA GLY A 129 12.08 1.00 0.43
C GLY A 129 13.33 0.12 0.59
N GLN A 130 13.84 -0.06 1.81
CA GLN A 130 15.00 -0.91 2.09
C GLN A 130 14.62 -2.34 2.46
N ILE A 131 13.45 -2.54 3.07
CA ILE A 131 12.98 -3.85 3.55
C ILE A 131 12.93 -4.88 2.41
N ALA A 132 12.45 -4.51 1.23
CA ALA A 132 12.38 -5.43 0.09
C ALA A 132 13.77 -5.94 -0.33
N SER A 133 14.75 -5.03 -0.42
CA SER A 133 16.14 -5.37 -0.78
C SER A 133 16.79 -6.23 0.30
N GLN A 134 16.62 -5.85 1.57
CA GLN A 134 17.18 -6.58 2.72
C GLN A 134 16.58 -7.98 2.86
N THR A 135 15.29 -8.13 2.59
CA THR A 135 14.64 -9.45 2.52
C THR A 135 15.26 -10.31 1.42
N ALA A 136 15.41 -9.78 0.21
CA ALA A 136 15.98 -10.54 -0.92
C ALA A 136 17.43 -10.95 -0.66
N ILE A 137 18.24 -10.07 -0.07
CA ILE A 137 19.62 -10.36 0.34
C ILE A 137 19.64 -11.47 1.39
N PHE A 138 18.85 -11.33 2.45
CA PHE A 138 18.82 -12.29 3.54
C PHE A 138 18.42 -13.70 3.07
N VAL A 139 17.35 -13.80 2.27
CA VAL A 139 16.87 -15.09 1.75
C VAL A 139 17.93 -15.73 0.84
N GLU A 140 18.56 -14.95 -0.04
CA GLU A 140 19.63 -15.47 -0.91
C GLU A 140 20.83 -15.98 -0.11
N ASP A 141 21.27 -15.21 0.90
CA ASP A 141 22.37 -15.59 1.76
C ASP A 141 22.06 -16.87 2.55
N ARG A 142 20.84 -16.98 3.11
CA ARG A 142 20.43 -18.16 3.87
C ARG A 142 20.34 -19.40 3.00
N VAL A 143 19.73 -19.30 1.81
CA VAL A 143 19.64 -20.41 0.85
C VAL A 143 21.03 -20.85 0.38
N ARG A 144 21.93 -19.89 0.14
CA ARG A 144 23.30 -20.17 -0.26
C ARG A 144 24.10 -20.87 0.84
N ALA A 145 23.97 -20.42 2.09
CA ALA A 145 24.62 -21.04 3.23
C ALA A 145 24.17 -22.49 3.41
N TRP A 146 22.85 -22.74 3.39
CA TRP A 146 22.28 -24.09 3.50
C TRP A 146 22.72 -25.01 2.36
N ALA A 147 22.78 -24.49 1.13
CA ALA A 147 23.24 -25.26 -0.02
C ALA A 147 24.78 -25.46 -0.08
N GLY A 148 25.53 -25.07 0.94
CA GLY A 148 26.99 -25.25 0.99
C GLY A 148 27.76 -24.33 0.04
N HIS A 149 27.28 -23.10 -0.17
CA HIS A 149 27.90 -22.08 -1.03
C HIS A 149 28.19 -22.58 -2.47
N PRO A 150 27.16 -22.99 -3.23
CA PRO A 150 27.34 -23.50 -4.58
C PRO A 150 28.06 -22.49 -5.48
N LYS A 151 28.98 -22.99 -6.31
CA LYS A 151 29.77 -22.19 -7.25
C LYS A 151 29.16 -22.16 -8.65
N SER A 152 29.39 -21.06 -9.35
CA SER A 152 29.10 -20.90 -10.77
C SER A 152 30.14 -21.66 -11.63
N LYS A 153 29.96 -21.65 -12.95
CA LYS A 153 30.91 -22.29 -13.88
C LYS A 153 32.28 -21.62 -13.88
N ASP A 154 32.35 -20.35 -13.49
CA ASP A 154 33.57 -19.54 -13.46
C ASP A 154 34.19 -19.48 -12.05
N ASP A 155 33.84 -20.42 -11.17
CA ASP A 155 34.24 -20.49 -9.75
C ASP A 155 33.79 -19.29 -8.88
N GLY A 156 32.94 -18.42 -9.44
CA GLY A 156 32.26 -17.36 -8.72
C GLY A 156 31.13 -17.88 -7.82
N GLU A 157 30.65 -17.05 -6.90
CA GLU A 157 29.47 -17.39 -6.10
C GLU A 157 28.22 -17.47 -6.98
N LEU A 158 27.42 -18.51 -6.79
CA LEU A 158 26.16 -18.64 -7.48
C LEU A 158 25.10 -17.77 -6.77
N VAL A 159 24.56 -16.79 -7.49
CA VAL A 159 23.60 -15.81 -6.98
C VAL A 159 22.38 -15.67 -7.90
N GLY A 160 21.33 -15.01 -7.40
CA GLY A 160 20.11 -14.71 -8.14
C GLY A 160 19.43 -15.97 -8.68
N LYS A 161 18.77 -15.83 -9.83
CA LYS A 161 18.03 -16.93 -10.49
C LYS A 161 18.82 -18.24 -10.57
N GLY A 162 20.12 -18.17 -10.88
CA GLY A 162 20.97 -19.33 -11.06
C GLY A 162 21.12 -20.16 -9.79
N LEU A 163 21.19 -19.49 -8.63
CA LEU A 163 21.23 -20.15 -7.32
C LEU A 163 19.98 -20.97 -7.11
N TYR A 164 18.82 -20.32 -7.18
CA TYR A 164 17.53 -20.96 -6.91
C TYR A 164 17.20 -22.07 -7.91
N ALA A 165 17.58 -21.91 -9.18
CA ALA A 165 17.41 -22.95 -10.19
C ALA A 165 18.20 -24.23 -9.86
N ARG A 166 19.39 -24.08 -9.25
CA ARG A 166 20.25 -25.20 -8.86
C ARG A 166 19.79 -25.81 -7.54
N VAL A 167 19.56 -24.99 -6.51
CA VAL A 167 19.21 -25.46 -5.17
C VAL A 167 17.85 -26.15 -5.15
N PHE A 168 16.89 -25.70 -5.96
CA PHE A 168 15.57 -26.31 -6.04
C PHE A 168 15.38 -27.20 -7.28
N ALA A 169 16.47 -27.70 -7.86
CA ALA A 169 16.39 -28.64 -8.99
C ALA A 169 15.74 -29.98 -8.55
N ASP A 170 15.13 -30.70 -9.49
CA ASP A 170 14.42 -31.96 -9.23
C ASP A 170 15.32 -33.03 -8.59
N ASP A 171 16.62 -32.99 -8.90
CA ASP A 171 17.69 -33.86 -8.41
C ASP A 171 18.42 -33.30 -7.17
N SER A 172 18.05 -32.12 -6.69
CA SER A 172 18.64 -31.51 -5.49
C SER A 172 18.08 -32.11 -4.21
N GLU A 173 18.94 -32.22 -3.19
CA GLU A 173 18.55 -32.59 -1.83
C GLU A 173 17.63 -31.53 -1.19
N TYR A 174 17.71 -30.28 -1.64
CA TYR A 174 16.90 -29.15 -1.14
C TYR A 174 15.64 -28.86 -1.97
N ARG A 175 15.24 -29.77 -2.87
CA ARG A 175 13.97 -29.59 -3.61
C ARG A 175 12.80 -29.46 -2.64
N LEU A 176 11.81 -28.66 -3.01
CA LEU A 176 10.62 -28.45 -2.18
C LEU A 176 9.39 -29.07 -2.82
N GLY A 177 8.55 -29.70 -2.00
CA GLY A 177 7.32 -30.37 -2.41
C GLY A 177 7.46 -31.88 -2.51
N ARG A 178 6.33 -32.57 -2.67
CA ARG A 178 6.23 -34.03 -2.74
C ARG A 178 6.07 -34.54 -4.16
N THR A 179 5.43 -33.75 -5.02
CA THR A 179 5.16 -34.13 -6.40
C THR A 179 5.96 -33.29 -7.38
N ARG A 180 6.16 -33.80 -8.61
CA ARG A 180 6.86 -33.07 -9.67
C ARG A 180 6.27 -31.68 -9.93
N GLY A 181 4.95 -31.55 -9.91
CA GLY A 181 4.29 -30.25 -10.10
C GLY A 181 4.61 -29.26 -8.99
N GLU A 182 4.70 -29.72 -7.74
CA GLU A 182 5.12 -28.89 -6.61
C GLU A 182 6.60 -28.52 -6.71
N TRP A 183 7.47 -29.44 -7.10
CA TRP A 183 8.90 -29.17 -7.32
C TRP A 183 9.10 -28.05 -8.34
N GLU A 184 8.44 -28.17 -9.50
CA GLU A 184 8.49 -27.16 -10.55
C GLU A 184 7.90 -25.82 -10.08
N GLY A 185 6.81 -25.86 -9.31
CA GLY A 185 6.16 -24.68 -8.74
C GLY A 185 7.05 -23.92 -7.75
N TRP A 186 7.65 -24.61 -6.78
CA TRP A 186 8.54 -24.01 -5.79
C TRP A 186 9.82 -23.47 -6.43
N ARG A 187 10.42 -24.23 -7.34
CA ARG A 187 11.59 -23.76 -8.12
C ARG A 187 11.23 -22.50 -8.91
N GLY A 188 10.09 -22.50 -9.59
CA GLY A 188 9.58 -21.35 -10.33
C GLY A 188 9.35 -20.12 -9.45
N LEU A 189 8.75 -20.32 -8.28
CA LEU A 189 8.51 -19.25 -7.30
C LEU A 189 9.81 -18.62 -6.81
N ALA A 190 10.79 -19.44 -6.41
CA ALA A 190 12.09 -18.97 -5.91
C ALA A 190 12.91 -18.26 -7.00
N MET A 191 12.92 -18.80 -8.21
CA MET A 191 13.53 -18.13 -9.36
C MET A 191 12.84 -16.79 -9.66
N GLY A 192 11.51 -16.76 -9.58
CA GLY A 192 10.70 -15.54 -9.73
C GLY A 192 11.02 -14.50 -8.68
N PHE A 193 11.11 -14.89 -7.40
CA PHE A 193 11.53 -14.04 -6.29
C PHE A 193 12.87 -13.33 -6.60
N ALA A 194 13.88 -14.09 -7.03
CA ALA A 194 15.17 -13.52 -7.39
C ALA A 194 15.12 -12.57 -8.60
N GLN A 195 14.43 -12.97 -9.66
CA GLN A 195 14.39 -12.20 -10.90
C GLN A 195 13.55 -10.92 -10.78
N ALA A 196 12.43 -10.97 -10.05
CA ALA A 196 11.50 -9.86 -9.92
C ALA A 196 11.92 -8.86 -8.83
N LEU A 197 12.50 -9.34 -7.73
CA LEU A 197 12.75 -8.53 -6.54
C LEU A 197 14.24 -8.21 -6.39
N SER A 198 15.10 -9.24 -6.37
CA SER A 198 16.54 -9.04 -6.15
C SER A 198 17.20 -8.18 -7.23
N ASN A 199 16.80 -8.35 -8.49
CA ASN A 199 17.36 -7.54 -9.60
C ASN A 199 16.88 -6.08 -9.60
N VAL A 200 15.65 -5.82 -9.14
CA VAL A 200 15.05 -4.48 -9.21
C VAL A 200 15.45 -3.67 -7.97
N ASP A 201 15.43 -4.29 -6.80
CA ASP A 201 15.60 -3.62 -5.52
C ASP A 201 17.09 -3.47 -5.10
N ARG A 202 18.02 -4.29 -5.62
CA ARG A 202 19.47 -4.07 -5.42
C ARG A 202 20.01 -2.83 -6.13
N HIS A 203 19.34 -2.38 -7.20
CA HIS A 203 19.84 -1.29 -8.04
C HIS A 203 19.03 0.00 -7.95
N ARG A 204 17.88 0.00 -7.27
CA ARG A 204 17.04 1.18 -7.07
C ARG A 204 16.32 1.11 -5.72
N ILE A 205 16.62 2.03 -4.80
CA ILE A 205 15.68 2.34 -3.70
C ILE A 205 14.46 2.97 -4.36
N GLN A 206 13.40 2.20 -4.51
CA GLN A 206 12.20 2.66 -5.21
C GLN A 206 11.44 3.64 -4.33
N ARG A 207 11.31 4.89 -4.78
CA ARG A 207 10.29 5.81 -4.27
C ARG A 207 8.96 5.42 -4.91
N ARG A 208 8.15 4.68 -4.17
CA ARG A 208 6.82 4.23 -4.59
C ARG A 208 5.77 4.58 -3.54
N ASP A 209 4.57 4.93 -4.00
CA ASP A 209 3.47 5.33 -3.14
C ASP A 209 2.93 4.17 -2.28
N ASP A 210 3.18 2.92 -2.70
CA ASP A 210 2.77 1.68 -2.05
C ASP A 210 3.96 0.94 -1.39
N ALA A 211 5.03 1.65 -1.02
CA ALA A 211 6.28 1.07 -0.53
C ALA A 211 6.07 0.07 0.61
N ARG A 212 5.21 0.42 1.58
CA ARG A 212 4.85 -0.43 2.71
C ARG A 212 4.20 -1.74 2.25
N ARG A 213 3.14 -1.65 1.45
CA ARG A 213 2.40 -2.83 0.95
C ARG A 213 3.29 -3.74 0.13
N TYR A 214 4.13 -3.16 -0.72
CA TYR A 214 5.11 -3.92 -1.49
C TYR A 214 6.14 -4.61 -0.59
N ALA A 215 6.74 -3.89 0.36
CA ALA A 215 7.71 -4.42 1.30
C ALA A 215 7.14 -5.58 2.13
N ILE A 216 5.91 -5.45 2.62
CA ILE A 216 5.19 -6.50 3.35
C ILE A 216 4.99 -7.74 2.46
N GLY A 217 4.61 -7.55 1.20
CA GLY A 217 4.46 -8.66 0.25
C GLY A 217 5.77 -9.39 -0.03
N VAL A 218 6.87 -8.65 -0.18
CA VAL A 218 8.22 -9.23 -0.34
C VAL A 218 8.66 -9.98 0.91
N LEU A 219 8.46 -9.39 2.09
CA LEU A 219 8.77 -10.00 3.38
C LEU A 219 8.00 -11.30 3.61
N GLY A 220 6.70 -11.30 3.29
CA GLY A 220 5.85 -12.48 3.36
C GLY A 220 6.31 -13.59 2.40
N LEU A 221 6.66 -13.24 1.16
CA LEU A 221 7.16 -14.22 0.19
C LEU A 221 8.53 -14.79 0.59
N GLY A 222 9.44 -13.96 1.11
CA GLY A 222 10.71 -14.42 1.65
C GLY A 222 10.51 -15.37 2.84
N SER A 223 9.60 -15.01 3.75
CA SER A 223 9.23 -15.85 4.89
C SER A 223 8.62 -17.18 4.48
N LEU A 224 7.77 -17.19 3.44
CA LEU A 224 7.19 -18.42 2.90
C LEU A 224 8.27 -19.39 2.40
N LEU A 225 9.26 -18.88 1.64
CA LEU A 225 10.35 -19.70 1.12
C LEU A 225 11.20 -20.30 2.25
N LEU A 226 11.56 -19.49 3.25
CA LEU A 226 12.36 -19.94 4.40
C LEU A 226 11.59 -20.94 5.27
N THR A 227 10.30 -20.68 5.53
CA THR A 227 9.44 -21.56 6.31
C THR A 227 9.29 -22.92 5.64
N GLN A 228 9.07 -22.95 4.32
CA GLN A 228 8.95 -24.21 3.58
C GLN A 228 10.26 -24.99 3.57
N LEU A 229 11.40 -24.30 3.38
CA LEU A 229 12.73 -24.91 3.46
C LEU A 229 12.96 -25.58 4.81
N ARG A 230 12.69 -24.89 5.92
CA ARG A 230 12.84 -25.47 7.26
C ARG A 230 11.89 -26.64 7.48
N TYR A 231 10.63 -26.48 7.10
CA TYR A 231 9.64 -27.54 7.27
C TYR A 231 10.03 -28.85 6.56
N GLU A 232 10.58 -28.76 5.35
CA GLU A 232 10.94 -29.95 4.58
C GLU A 232 12.35 -30.48 4.86
N HIS A 233 13.26 -29.62 5.33
CA HIS A 233 14.69 -29.94 5.40
C HIS A 233 15.35 -29.67 6.76
N ASP A 234 14.60 -29.44 7.84
CA ASP A 234 15.12 -29.09 9.18
C ASP A 234 16.33 -29.97 9.62
N ASP A 235 16.23 -31.28 9.39
CA ASP A 235 17.28 -32.26 9.70
C ASP A 235 18.58 -32.09 8.89
N HIS A 236 18.52 -31.41 7.74
CA HIS A 236 19.67 -31.08 6.90
C HIS A 236 20.23 -29.68 7.19
N LEU A 237 19.40 -28.78 7.72
CA LEU A 237 19.77 -27.38 7.99
C LEU A 237 20.56 -27.19 9.30
N HIS A 238 20.47 -28.15 10.21
CA HIS A 238 21.17 -28.15 11.51
C HIS A 238 22.39 -29.07 11.59
N LYS A 239 22.91 -29.59 10.46
CA LYS A 239 24.04 -30.54 10.46
C LYS A 239 25.42 -29.94 10.75
N ASP A 240 25.55 -28.61 10.83
CA ASP A 240 26.82 -27.91 11.02
C ASP A 240 26.84 -26.94 12.25
N GLU A 241 26.01 -27.17 13.27
CA GLU A 241 26.27 -26.66 14.64
C GLU A 241 27.08 -27.67 15.45
#